data_AF-A0A069PCG8-F1
#
_entry.id   AF-A0A069PCG8-F1
#
_cell.length_a   1.000
_cell.length_b   1.000
_cell.length_c   1.000
_cell.angle_alpha   90.00
_cell.angle_beta   90.00
_cell.angle_gamma   90.00
#
_symmetry.space_group_name_H-M   'P 1'
#
loop_
_entity.id
_entity.type
_entity.pdbx_description
1 polymer ?
#
loop_
_entity_poly.entity_id
_entity_poly.type
_entity_poly.pdbx_seq_one_letter_code
_entity_poly.pdbx_strand_id
1 'polypeptide(L)' 'MRRRGIETIVLGGISTNVGVESTARAAHEHGYSLVLVEDAMSCAAPEVHHASLNAIFPRLHLVPSLPP' A
#
# COMPACT_ATOMS: atom_id res chain seq x y z
N MET A 1 -15.59 6.14 0.69
CA MET A 1 -15.52 4.78 1.28
C MET A 1 -16.39 4.68 2.53
N ARG A 2 -16.24 5.55 3.53
CA ARG A 2 -17.04 5.59 4.78
C ARG A 2 -18.58 5.45 4.64
N ARG A 3 -19.22 6.22 3.74
CA ARG A 3 -20.69 6.13 3.53
C ARG A 3 -21.16 4.75 3.04
N ARG A 4 -20.25 3.94 2.52
CA ARG A 4 -20.50 2.57 2.06
C ARG A 4 -20.03 1.50 3.05
N GLY A 5 -19.61 1.89 4.26
CA GLY A 5 -19.14 0.96 5.30
C GLY A 5 -17.85 0.22 4.94
N ILE A 6 -17.03 0.74 4.02
CA ILE A 6 -15.75 0.11 3.66
C ILE A 6 -14.70 0.48 4.71
N GLU A 7 -14.08 -0.54 5.29
CA GLU A 7 -13.03 -0.41 6.33
C GLU A 7 -11.65 -0.87 5.85
N THR A 8 -11.60 -1.75 4.84
CA THR A 8 -10.36 -2.29 4.28
C THR A 8 -10.18 -1.87 2.83
N ILE A 9 -8.96 -1.49 2.47
CA ILE A 9 -8.54 -1.12 1.12
C ILE A 9 -7.47 -2.11 0.64
N VAL A 10 -7.72 -2.72 -0.51
CA VAL A 10 -6.69 -3.44 -1.27
C VAL A 10 -6.10 -2.45 -2.28
N LEU A 11 -4.79 -2.23 -2.23
CA LEU A 11 -4.11 -1.18 -2.98
C LEU A 11 -2.96 -1.75 -3.82
N GLY A 12 -2.93 -1.33 -5.09
CA GLY A 12 -1.84 -1.54 -6.06
C GLY A 12 -1.72 -0.30 -6.97
N GLY A 13 -0.85 -0.37 -7.98
CA GLY A 13 -0.72 0.67 -9.01
C GLY A 13 0.70 1.25 -9.17
N ILE A 14 0.78 2.42 -9.82
CA ILE A 14 2.03 3.10 -10.16
C ILE A 14 1.91 4.59 -9.77
N SER A 15 2.91 5.23 -9.16
CA SER A 15 4.21 4.66 -8.75
C SER A 15 4.18 4.13 -7.32
N THR A 16 4.82 2.99 -7.05
CA THR A 16 4.95 2.39 -5.71
C THR A 16 5.33 3.40 -4.63
N ASN A 17 6.38 4.17 -4.88
CA ASN A 17 6.97 5.09 -3.91
C ASN A 17 6.37 6.51 -3.94
N VAL A 18 5.38 6.77 -4.82
CA VAL A 18 4.77 8.10 -4.96
C VAL A 18 3.26 8.01 -4.75
N GLY A 19 2.52 7.64 -5.80
CA GLY A 19 1.05 7.62 -5.75
C GLY A 19 0.52 6.54 -4.81
N VAL A 20 1.10 5.34 -4.89
CA VAL A 20 0.68 4.21 -4.03
C VAL A 20 1.06 4.49 -2.58
N GLU A 21 2.30 4.86 -2.30
CA GLU A 21 2.74 5.16 -0.93
C GLU A 21 1.96 6.34 -0.32
N SER A 22 1.75 7.43 -1.06
CA SER A 22 0.98 8.58 -0.56
C SER A 22 -0.45 8.19 -0.22
N THR A 23 -1.09 7.38 -1.09
CA THR A 23 -2.44 6.88 -0.84
C THR A 23 -2.48 5.94 0.37
N ALA A 24 -1.49 5.06 0.52
CA ALA A 24 -1.38 4.17 1.66
C ALA A 24 -1.24 4.95 2.98
N ARG A 25 -0.39 5.99 3.02
CA ARG A 25 -0.24 6.86 4.20
C ARG A 25 -1.56 7.55 4.56
N ALA A 26 -2.22 8.18 3.59
CA ALA A 26 -3.49 8.84 3.82
C ALA A 26 -4.59 7.86 4.27
N ALA A 27 -4.64 6.67 3.68
CA ALA A 27 -5.58 5.64 4.08
C ALA A 27 -5.35 5.17 5.52
N HIS A 28 -4.09 4.93 5.89
CA HIS A 28 -3.69 4.57 7.26
C HIS A 28 -4.07 5.68 8.27
N GLU A 29 -3.74 6.94 7.97
CA GLU A 29 -4.12 8.10 8.80
C GLU A 29 -5.63 8.26 8.95
N HIS A 30 -6.40 7.87 7.93
CA HIS A 30 -7.86 7.84 7.98
C HIS A 30 -8.45 6.58 8.64
N GLY A 31 -7.61 5.69 9.17
CA GLY A 31 -8.01 4.50 9.92
C GLY A 31 -8.50 3.33 9.06
N TYR A 32 -8.18 3.30 7.77
CA TYR A 32 -8.46 2.12 6.94
C TYR A 32 -7.42 1.03 7.18
N SER A 33 -7.88 -0.22 7.21
CA SER A 33 -6.99 -1.38 7.09
C SER A 33 -6.48 -1.49 5.64
N LEU A 34 -5.22 -1.86 5.47
CA LEU A 34 -4.56 -1.90 4.16
C LEU A 34 -4.01 -3.29 3.84
N VAL A 35 -4.32 -3.75 2.62
CA VAL A 35 -3.65 -4.86 1.95
C VAL A 35 -2.91 -4.26 0.75
N LEU A 36 -1.58 -4.27 0.81
CA LEU A 36 -0.70 -3.73 -0.23
C LEU A 36 -0.24 -4.90 -1.11
N VAL A 37 -0.67 -4.91 -2.37
CA VAL A 37 -0.42 -6.03 -3.29
C VAL A 37 0.83 -5.74 -4.13
N GLU A 38 1.97 -6.26 -3.68
CA GLU A 38 3.30 -5.99 -4.25
C GLU A 38 3.39 -6.29 -5.76
N ASP A 39 2.89 -7.45 -6.19
CA ASP A 39 2.90 -7.89 -7.59
C ASP A 39 1.99 -7.05 -8.51
N ALA A 40 1.11 -6.24 -7.93
CA ALA A 40 0.25 -5.28 -8.61
C ALA A 40 0.80 -3.84 -8.53
N MET A 41 2.08 -3.65 -8.16
CA MET A 41 2.72 -2.34 -8.06
C MET A 41 3.96 -2.24 -8.94
N SER A 42 4.29 -1.01 -9.38
CA SER A 42 5.55 -0.76 -10.09
C SER A 42 6.01 0.70 -9.97
N CYS A 43 7.29 0.95 -10.25
CA CYS A 43 7.87 2.29 -10.35
C CYS A 43 9.09 2.29 -11.29
N ALA A 44 9.73 3.46 -11.45
CA ALA A 44 10.81 3.67 -12.41
C ALA A 44 12.06 2.81 -12.16
N ALA A 45 12.30 2.34 -10.94
CA ALA A 45 13.49 1.56 -10.60
C ALA A 45 13.21 0.53 -9.48
N PRO A 46 13.68 -0.72 -9.60
CA PRO A 46 13.42 -1.77 -8.60
C PRO A 46 13.88 -1.42 -7.18
N GLU A 47 15.02 -0.74 -7.04
CA GLU A 47 15.54 -0.32 -5.73
C GLU A 47 14.62 0.69 -5.04
N VAL A 48 13.96 1.56 -5.82
CA VAL A 48 12.98 2.53 -5.32
C VAL A 48 11.68 1.83 -4.93
N HIS A 49 11.26 0.82 -5.69
CA HIS A 49 10.13 -0.05 -5.35
C HIS A 49 10.36 -0.73 -4.00
N HIS A 50 11.51 -1.42 -3.86
CA HIS A 50 11.88 -2.16 -2.65
C HIS A 50 12.09 -1.26 -1.43
N ALA A 51 12.55 -0.02 -1.61
CA ALA A 51 12.70 0.93 -0.50
C ALA A 51 11.35 1.17 0.22
N SER A 52 10.28 1.43 -0.54
CA SER A 52 8.93 1.60 0.02
C SER A 52 8.39 0.31 0.64
N LEU A 53 8.55 -0.83 -0.05
CA LEU A 53 8.11 -2.14 0.45
C LEU A 53 8.76 -2.53 1.77
N ASN A 54 10.06 -2.23 1.94
CA ASN A 54 10.83 -2.70 3.09
C ASN A 54 10.84 -1.70 4.25
N ALA A 55 10.84 -0.40 3.97
CA ALA A 55 10.99 0.62 5.01
C ALA A 55 9.66 1.25 5.44
N ILE A 56 8.69 1.38 4.54
CA ILE A 56 7.48 2.17 4.77
C ILE A 56 6.26 1.27 4.96
N PHE A 57 5.98 0.41 3.99
CA PHE A 57 4.77 -0.42 3.97
C PHE A 57 4.59 -1.31 5.20
N PRO A 58 5.66 -1.86 5.84
CA PRO A 58 5.55 -2.64 7.08
C PRO A 58 4.94 -1.87 8.25
N ARG A 59 5.00 -0.54 8.19
CA ARG A 59 4.46 0.37 9.22
C ARG A 59 3.02 0.80 8.94
N LEU A 60 2.52 0.56 7.72
CA LEU A 60 1.21 1.03 7.24
C LEU A 60 0.21 -0.11 7.03
N HIS A 61 0.68 -1.29 6.62
CA HIS A 61 -0.16 -2.46 6.39
C HIS A 61 -0.44 -3.22 7.70
N LEU A 62 -1.58 -3.92 7.76
CA LEU A 62 -1.95 -4.74 8.93
C LEU A 62 -2.21 -6.20 8.59
N VAL A 63 -1.82 -6.68 7.40
CA VAL A 63 -2.06 -8.07 6.97
C VAL A 63 -0.82 -8.62 6.25
N PRO A 64 -0.36 -9.86 6.55
CA PRO A 64 0.82 -10.44 5.92
C PRO A 64 0.58 -10.59 4.41
N SER A 65 1.66 -10.51 3.64
CA SER A 65 1.67 -10.82 2.21
C SER A 65 0.80 -12.04 1.89
N LEU A 66 0.02 -11.97 0.81
CA LEU A 66 -0.68 -13.15 0.30
C LEU A 66 0.40 -14.21 0.02
N PRO A 67 0.28 -15.45 0.54
CA PRO A 67 1.22 -16.50 0.19
C PRO A 67 1.19 -16.76 -1.33
N PRO A 68 2.30 -17.26 -1.91
CA PRO A 68 2.42 -17.49 -3.35
C PRO A 68 1.36 -18.44 -3.90
#